data_AF-A0A933VJ40-F1
#
_entry.id   AF-A0A933VJ40-F1
#
_cell.length_a   1.000
_cell.length_b   1.000
_cell.length_c   1.000
_cell.angle_alpha   90.00
_cell.angle_beta   90.00
_cell.angle_gamma   90.00
#
_symmetry.space_group_name_H-M   'P 1'
#
loop_
_entity.id
_entity.type
_entity.pdbx_description
1 polymer ?
#
loop_
_entity_poly.entity_id
_entity_poly.type
_entity_poly.pdbx_seq_one_letter_code
_entity_poly.pdbx_strand_id
1 'polypeptide(L)'
;MGGGLNNVTANPSDAAPGFDDGSFVAAASAPSAKTDIPIPVTTLFGRDVTLGEISSMSYWTKTGATHTADPRDWYLTLYTKPYAGDASTPTWYGDRIGTEPYFSSNIADPANTWNQWTTGGGTNRLRFFESTAGAPGATFGAYTDPDWATFIAANGLSGAARSSQQILQISVGTGSAWANGFTGQLDGLRIELTDGSVTTVNFEPNTPDCTTVCYVDDSGNDLNGGATADDPLKTIQAAINKVQANGQVRVLPGTYSETAANSMPTTIAGPYQFGLFFGSAKPGIRVVGVTAADALITDANATQATVTTNATNNFGYSGIFVEAANTTIQGLEIGPNTAGDNKTIEVVADNFTLRYSTTNVPGGSVYINDFSTNGDVVQSYHILDNAFTDGTSIDIASGAGNTGPVSGREILRNEFDLGGNDWNEISFNGAGGVPWFVNPVGGAAIKSNSFSNGVQYIRARGDYHDAQFDWASFWNDNTYDKAAIALCSSKAKMALVFGPSALETGKKVVAGTAGGLNDAANYKAATAKIQDASWQMYLNPGAAMAAFKVAFPEIPALPTTAAAIVSCQNHVRSVGCALEVP
;
A
#
# COMPACT_ATOMS: atom_id res chain seq x y z
N MET A 1 -20.83 3.38 -0.68
CA MET A 1 -21.87 3.55 -1.72
C MET A 1 -22.31 5.01 -1.74
N GLY A 2 -22.23 5.71 -2.88
CA GLY A 2 -22.38 7.18 -2.98
C GLY A 2 -23.53 7.69 -3.88
N GLY A 3 -24.44 6.83 -4.30
CA GLY A 3 -25.72 7.24 -4.90
C GLY A 3 -26.81 7.16 -3.83
N GLY A 4 -27.59 8.23 -3.65
CA GLY A 4 -28.54 8.35 -2.54
C GLY A 4 -29.46 7.13 -2.43
N LEU A 5 -29.39 6.45 -1.28
CA LEU A 5 -30.36 5.45 -0.81
C LEU A 5 -31.70 6.15 -0.57
N ASN A 6 -32.38 6.51 -1.66
CA ASN A 6 -33.68 7.14 -1.56
C ASN A 6 -34.72 6.04 -1.26
N ASN A 7 -35.47 6.24 -0.17
CA ASN A 7 -36.66 5.45 0.16
C ASN A 7 -36.41 4.00 0.59
N VAL A 8 -35.33 3.74 1.33
CA VAL A 8 -35.13 2.49 2.07
C VAL A 8 -34.91 2.74 3.56
N THR A 9 -35.31 1.77 4.37
CA THR A 9 -35.01 1.72 5.80
C THR A 9 -34.44 0.36 6.14
N ALA A 10 -33.49 0.28 7.07
CA ALA A 10 -33.00 -1.00 7.56
C ALA A 10 -34.02 -1.68 8.49
N ASN A 11 -34.13 -3.01 8.41
CA ASN A 11 -34.79 -3.85 9.40
C ASN A 11 -33.75 -4.75 10.09
N PRO A 12 -33.15 -4.33 11.21
CA PRO A 12 -32.04 -5.04 11.86
C PRO A 12 -32.40 -6.43 12.41
N SER A 13 -33.67 -6.83 12.38
CA SER A 13 -34.18 -8.01 13.06
C SER A 13 -34.67 -9.13 12.14
N ASP A 14 -34.53 -8.99 10.83
CA ASP A 14 -35.09 -9.92 9.85
C ASP A 14 -34.14 -10.08 8.66
N ALA A 15 -33.28 -11.10 8.74
CA ALA A 15 -32.27 -11.42 7.74
C ALA A 15 -32.71 -12.53 6.79
N ALA A 16 -32.21 -12.47 5.55
CA ALA A 16 -32.41 -13.54 4.61
C ALA A 16 -31.60 -14.79 5.03
N PRO A 17 -32.02 -16.00 4.61
CA PRO A 17 -31.27 -17.22 4.89
C PRO A 17 -29.81 -17.12 4.42
N GLY A 18 -28.88 -17.30 5.36
CA GLY A 18 -27.43 -17.23 5.12
C GLY A 18 -26.80 -15.86 5.43
N PHE A 19 -27.56 -14.92 5.98
CA PHE A 19 -27.10 -13.61 6.44
C PHE A 19 -27.35 -13.47 7.96
N ASP A 20 -26.44 -12.79 8.65
CA ASP A 20 -26.38 -12.78 10.11
C ASP A 20 -27.29 -11.70 10.73
N ASP A 21 -27.50 -10.59 10.04
CA ASP A 21 -28.29 -9.46 10.52
C ASP A 21 -28.96 -8.68 9.39
N GLY A 22 -30.06 -8.01 9.73
CA GLY A 22 -30.61 -6.94 8.91
C GLY A 22 -31.36 -7.33 7.63
N SER A 23 -31.94 -6.33 6.99
CA SER A 23 -32.32 -6.34 5.58
C SER A 23 -32.75 -4.94 5.17
N PHE A 24 -32.83 -4.67 3.87
CA PHE A 24 -33.38 -3.42 3.36
C PHE A 24 -34.88 -3.52 3.15
N VAL A 25 -35.63 -2.58 3.72
CA VAL A 25 -37.08 -2.44 3.49
C VAL A 25 -37.35 -1.29 2.54
N ALA A 26 -38.12 -1.53 1.49
CA ALA A 26 -38.64 -0.46 0.65
C ALA A 26 -39.58 0.43 1.47
N ALA A 27 -39.28 1.73 1.53
CA ALA A 27 -40.02 2.77 2.24
C ALA A 27 -40.62 3.81 1.26
N ALA A 28 -41.04 3.35 0.07
CA ALA A 28 -41.52 4.19 -1.01
C ALA A 28 -42.94 4.74 -0.72
N SER A 29 -42.99 5.92 -0.08
CA SER A 29 -44.23 6.58 0.33
C SER A 29 -44.86 7.50 -0.73
N ALA A 30 -44.25 7.63 -1.92
CA ALA A 30 -44.74 8.49 -2.99
C ALA A 30 -44.52 7.91 -4.40
N PRO A 31 -45.27 8.35 -5.44
CA PRO A 31 -45.16 7.86 -6.82
C PRO A 31 -43.81 8.08 -7.51
N SER A 32 -42.96 8.97 -7.00
CA SER A 32 -41.59 9.19 -7.48
C SER A 32 -40.51 8.57 -6.57
N ALA A 33 -40.92 7.82 -5.54
CA ALA A 33 -40.04 7.27 -4.51
C ALA A 33 -39.35 5.97 -4.96
N LYS A 34 -38.84 5.91 -6.20
CA LYS A 34 -38.03 4.78 -6.66
C LYS A 34 -36.79 4.64 -5.76
N THR A 35 -36.44 3.41 -5.45
CA THR A 35 -35.13 3.03 -4.93
C THR A 35 -34.34 2.42 -6.07
N ASP A 36 -33.06 2.79 -6.18
CA ASP A 36 -32.13 2.19 -7.11
C ASP A 36 -30.77 2.13 -6.41
N ILE A 37 -30.18 0.92 -6.37
CA ILE A 37 -28.92 0.65 -5.66
C ILE A 37 -27.89 0.24 -6.72
N PRO A 38 -27.26 1.19 -7.43
CA PRO A 38 -26.26 0.88 -8.45
C PRO A 38 -24.94 0.51 -7.79
N ILE A 39 -24.40 -0.64 -8.19
CA ILE A 39 -23.13 -1.19 -7.70
C ILE A 39 -22.21 -1.39 -8.92
N PRO A 40 -21.14 -0.58 -9.06
CA PRO A 40 -20.15 -0.77 -10.11
C PRO A 40 -19.55 -2.18 -10.03
N VAL A 41 -19.38 -2.85 -11.17
CA VAL A 41 -18.85 -4.23 -11.16
C VAL A 41 -17.40 -4.30 -10.67
N THR A 42 -16.64 -3.22 -10.89
CA THR A 42 -15.28 -3.07 -10.38
C THR A 42 -15.22 -2.97 -8.87
N THR A 43 -16.28 -2.49 -8.21
CA THR A 43 -16.39 -2.52 -6.75
C THR A 43 -16.58 -3.95 -6.24
N LEU A 44 -17.25 -4.81 -7.01
CA LEU A 44 -17.54 -6.18 -6.63
C LEU A 44 -16.36 -7.13 -6.85
N PHE A 45 -15.61 -6.93 -7.95
CA PHE A 45 -14.59 -7.89 -8.37
C PHE A 45 -13.18 -7.29 -8.53
N GLY A 46 -12.99 -5.99 -8.30
CA GLY A 46 -11.71 -5.30 -8.50
C GLY A 46 -11.27 -5.19 -9.97
N ARG A 47 -12.09 -5.67 -10.90
CA ARG A 47 -11.82 -5.70 -12.35
C ARG A 47 -13.10 -5.55 -13.17
N ASP A 48 -12.92 -5.33 -14.46
CA ASP A 48 -14.00 -5.48 -15.43
C ASP A 48 -14.44 -6.94 -15.54
N VAL A 49 -15.74 -7.15 -15.72
CA VAL A 49 -16.37 -8.46 -15.91
C VAL A 49 -17.34 -8.38 -17.08
N THR A 50 -17.36 -9.38 -17.96
CA THR A 50 -18.35 -9.48 -19.05
C THR A 50 -19.60 -10.24 -18.62
N LEU A 51 -20.70 -10.08 -19.35
CA LEU A 51 -21.91 -10.88 -19.12
C LEU A 51 -21.64 -12.39 -19.25
N GLY A 52 -20.73 -12.79 -20.16
CA GLY A 52 -20.37 -14.19 -20.36
C GLY A 52 -19.57 -14.81 -19.22
N GLU A 53 -18.96 -14.00 -18.37
CA GLU A 53 -18.24 -14.48 -17.20
C GLU A 53 -19.16 -14.81 -16.02
N ILE A 54 -20.41 -14.34 -16.00
CA ILE A 54 -21.36 -14.65 -14.92
C ILE A 54 -21.87 -16.09 -15.09
N SER A 55 -21.51 -16.93 -14.12
CA SER A 55 -21.99 -18.30 -13.97
C SER A 55 -23.39 -18.32 -13.34
N SER A 56 -23.57 -17.60 -12.22
CA SER A 56 -24.86 -17.50 -11.56
C SER A 56 -25.09 -16.19 -10.83
N MET A 57 -26.37 -15.84 -10.65
CA MET A 57 -26.81 -14.73 -9.80
C MET A 57 -27.97 -15.20 -8.92
N SER A 58 -28.04 -14.67 -7.70
CA SER A 58 -29.22 -14.80 -6.85
C SER A 58 -29.40 -13.62 -5.93
N TYR A 59 -30.63 -13.37 -5.48
CA TYR A 59 -30.93 -12.42 -4.41
C TYR A 59 -32.20 -12.85 -3.69
N TRP A 60 -32.43 -12.32 -2.49
CA TRP A 60 -33.58 -12.63 -1.66
C TRP A 60 -34.55 -11.47 -1.60
N THR A 61 -35.85 -11.75 -1.70
CA THR A 61 -36.90 -10.78 -1.38
C THR A 61 -37.90 -11.37 -0.40
N LYS A 62 -38.56 -10.50 0.38
CA LYS A 62 -39.66 -10.86 1.27
C LYS A 62 -40.77 -9.82 1.14
N THR A 63 -41.88 -10.23 0.52
CA THR A 63 -43.03 -9.37 0.25
C THR A 63 -44.23 -9.77 1.10
N GLY A 64 -45.17 -8.85 1.30
CA GLY A 64 -46.39 -9.11 2.10
C GLY A 64 -47.45 -9.95 1.38
N ALA A 65 -47.28 -10.23 0.08
CA ALA A 65 -48.24 -10.92 -0.76
C ALA A 65 -47.52 -11.75 -1.84
N THR A 66 -48.21 -12.78 -2.37
CA THR A 66 -47.72 -13.53 -3.54
C THR A 66 -47.85 -12.67 -4.79
N HIS A 67 -47.00 -12.94 -5.78
CA HIS A 67 -46.98 -12.36 -7.12
C HIS A 67 -48.29 -12.53 -7.90
N THR A 68 -49.10 -13.55 -7.59
CA THR A 68 -50.46 -13.69 -8.16
C THR A 68 -51.42 -12.60 -7.64
N ALA A 69 -51.23 -12.14 -6.40
CA ALA A 69 -52.08 -11.14 -5.75
C ALA A 69 -51.54 -9.71 -5.97
N ASP A 70 -50.22 -9.55 -5.95
CA ASP A 70 -49.53 -8.28 -6.18
C ASP A 70 -48.20 -8.54 -6.90
N PRO A 71 -48.05 -8.12 -8.18
CA PRO A 71 -46.85 -8.43 -8.96
C PRO A 71 -45.62 -7.60 -8.58
N ARG A 72 -45.77 -6.62 -7.67
CA ARG A 72 -44.71 -5.68 -7.33
C ARG A 72 -43.64 -6.35 -6.45
N ASP A 73 -42.38 -6.23 -6.85
CA ASP A 73 -41.22 -6.66 -6.07
C ASP A 73 -39.97 -5.83 -6.43
N TRP A 74 -38.86 -6.12 -5.78
CA TRP A 74 -37.52 -5.70 -6.16
C TRP A 74 -37.09 -6.38 -7.46
N TYR A 75 -36.40 -5.64 -8.32
CA TYR A 75 -35.91 -6.17 -9.59
C TYR A 75 -34.42 -5.88 -9.78
N LEU A 76 -33.77 -6.73 -10.56
CA LEU A 76 -32.34 -6.65 -10.86
C LEU A 76 -32.16 -6.13 -12.29
N THR A 77 -31.25 -5.17 -12.46
CA THR A 77 -30.85 -4.61 -13.75
C THR A 77 -29.34 -4.67 -13.92
N LEU A 78 -28.88 -5.12 -15.07
CA LEU A 78 -27.48 -5.03 -15.48
C LEU A 78 -27.36 -3.95 -16.56
N TYR A 79 -26.40 -3.06 -16.40
CA TYR A 79 -26.01 -2.08 -17.41
C TYR A 79 -24.64 -2.46 -17.95
N THR A 80 -24.48 -2.51 -19.27
CA THR A 80 -23.15 -2.70 -19.88
C THR A 80 -22.47 -1.36 -20.12
N LYS A 81 -21.15 -1.35 -20.31
CA LYS A 81 -20.44 -0.19 -20.86
C LYS A 81 -20.90 0.06 -22.31
N PRO A 82 -20.86 1.31 -22.81
CA PRO A 82 -21.03 1.57 -24.23
C PRO A 82 -19.98 0.80 -25.06
N TYR A 83 -20.38 0.32 -26.24
CA TYR A 83 -19.52 -0.47 -27.13
C TYR A 83 -19.72 -0.10 -28.59
N ALA A 84 -18.79 -0.50 -29.47
CA ALA A 84 -18.88 -0.21 -30.89
C ALA A 84 -20.10 -0.91 -31.52
N GLY A 85 -20.98 -0.14 -32.18
CA GLY A 85 -22.21 -0.67 -32.75
C GLY A 85 -23.38 -0.73 -31.77
N ASP A 86 -23.23 -0.18 -30.56
CA ASP A 86 -24.33 0.00 -29.62
C ASP A 86 -25.48 0.81 -30.25
N ALA A 87 -26.71 0.35 -30.01
CA ALA A 87 -27.96 0.93 -30.49
C ALA A 87 -28.69 1.75 -29.41
N SER A 88 -28.10 1.87 -28.22
CA SER A 88 -28.65 2.66 -27.13
C SER A 88 -28.63 4.16 -27.46
N THR A 89 -29.68 4.86 -27.02
CA THR A 89 -29.77 6.32 -27.09
C THR A 89 -29.04 7.03 -25.94
N PRO A 90 -28.95 6.47 -24.71
CA PRO A 90 -28.15 7.08 -23.65
C PRO A 90 -26.66 6.87 -23.86
N THR A 91 -25.85 7.89 -23.61
CA THR A 91 -24.40 7.83 -23.85
C THR A 91 -23.59 7.18 -22.72
N TRP A 92 -24.22 6.88 -21.59
CA TRP A 92 -23.53 6.46 -20.36
C TRP A 92 -23.54 4.94 -20.12
N TYR A 93 -24.34 4.18 -20.85
CA TYR A 93 -24.36 2.71 -20.83
C TYR A 93 -24.59 2.17 -22.24
N GLY A 94 -24.32 0.88 -22.44
CA GLY A 94 -24.67 0.14 -23.65
C GLY A 94 -26.06 -0.47 -23.56
N ASP A 95 -26.12 -1.74 -23.17
CA ASP A 95 -27.38 -2.47 -23.02
C ASP A 95 -27.92 -2.35 -21.60
N ARG A 96 -29.26 -2.34 -21.48
CA ARG A 96 -29.97 -2.47 -20.20
C ARG A 96 -30.72 -3.78 -20.15
N ILE A 97 -30.24 -4.69 -19.32
CA ILE A 97 -30.79 -6.04 -19.15
C ILE A 97 -31.55 -6.08 -17.83
N GLY A 98 -32.81 -6.52 -17.87
CA GLY A 98 -33.67 -6.60 -16.70
C GLY A 98 -34.08 -8.03 -16.38
N THR A 99 -34.35 -8.28 -15.10
CA THR A 99 -35.10 -9.44 -14.64
C THR A 99 -36.01 -9.02 -13.48
N GLU A 100 -37.26 -9.49 -13.50
CA GLU A 100 -38.25 -9.22 -12.46
C GLU A 100 -38.76 -10.54 -11.88
N PRO A 101 -38.87 -10.66 -10.54
CA PRO A 101 -39.39 -11.85 -9.87
C PRO A 101 -40.70 -12.38 -10.46
N TYR A 102 -41.64 -11.49 -10.75
CA TYR A 102 -42.96 -11.81 -11.32
C TYR A 102 -42.88 -12.54 -12.67
N PHE A 103 -41.83 -12.36 -13.47
CA PHE A 103 -41.68 -13.09 -14.74
C PHE A 103 -40.99 -14.44 -14.59
N SER A 104 -40.41 -14.74 -13.42
CA SER A 104 -39.62 -15.95 -13.18
C SER A 104 -40.40 -17.22 -13.49
N SER A 105 -39.67 -18.29 -13.82
CA SER A 105 -40.26 -19.61 -14.01
C SER A 105 -40.42 -20.35 -12.69
N ASN A 106 -41.47 -21.17 -12.59
CA ASN A 106 -41.78 -22.01 -11.44
C ASN A 106 -41.83 -21.21 -10.12
N ILE A 107 -42.63 -20.15 -10.12
CA ILE A 107 -42.77 -19.25 -8.96
C ILE A 107 -43.35 -20.02 -7.77
N ALA A 108 -42.63 -19.96 -6.65
CA ALA A 108 -43.04 -20.36 -5.31
C ALA A 108 -42.59 -19.27 -4.34
N ASP A 109 -43.51 -18.36 -4.03
CA ASP A 109 -43.23 -17.10 -3.36
C ASP A 109 -44.23 -16.81 -2.21
N PRO A 110 -44.32 -17.71 -1.21
CA PRO A 110 -45.23 -17.51 -0.09
C PRO A 110 -45.05 -16.13 0.55
N ALA A 111 -46.19 -15.47 0.81
CA ALA A 111 -46.22 -14.18 1.47
C ALA A 111 -45.50 -14.21 2.82
N ASN A 112 -44.83 -13.11 3.18
CA ASN A 112 -44.08 -12.93 4.42
C ASN A 112 -42.99 -13.98 4.65
N THR A 113 -42.46 -14.57 3.57
CA THR A 113 -41.35 -15.53 3.60
C THR A 113 -40.24 -15.01 2.70
N TRP A 114 -38.98 -15.28 3.08
CA TRP A 114 -37.84 -15.01 2.22
C TRP A 114 -37.86 -15.95 1.02
N ASN A 115 -37.86 -15.39 -0.18
CA ASN A 115 -37.88 -16.10 -1.45
C ASN A 115 -36.59 -15.79 -2.20
N GLN A 116 -35.83 -16.84 -2.54
CA GLN A 116 -34.63 -16.68 -3.36
C GLN A 116 -35.04 -16.64 -4.82
N TRP A 117 -34.53 -15.67 -5.55
CA TRP A 117 -34.59 -15.60 -7.01
C TRP A 117 -33.21 -15.90 -7.55
N THR A 118 -33.09 -16.82 -8.50
CA THR A 118 -31.79 -17.28 -8.98
C THR A 118 -31.78 -17.58 -10.47
N THR A 119 -30.63 -17.44 -11.12
CA THR A 119 -30.42 -17.91 -12.50
C THR A 119 -30.34 -19.44 -12.59
N GLY A 120 -30.04 -20.11 -11.48
CA GLY A 120 -29.97 -21.57 -11.37
C GLY A 120 -31.24 -22.20 -10.78
N GLY A 121 -31.20 -23.52 -10.56
CA GLY A 121 -32.25 -24.24 -9.85
C GLY A 121 -33.57 -24.44 -10.63
N GLY A 122 -34.54 -25.06 -9.98
CA GLY A 122 -35.85 -25.41 -10.56
C GLY A 122 -37.01 -24.51 -10.13
N THR A 123 -36.84 -23.65 -9.13
CA THR A 123 -37.89 -22.82 -8.51
C THR A 123 -37.43 -21.36 -8.51
N ASN A 124 -38.35 -20.42 -8.71
CA ASN A 124 -38.05 -18.98 -8.73
C ASN A 124 -36.90 -18.62 -9.69
N ARG A 125 -36.84 -19.32 -10.83
CA ARG A 125 -35.73 -19.18 -11.76
C ARG A 125 -35.94 -17.95 -12.63
N LEU A 126 -35.03 -16.99 -12.47
CA LEU A 126 -35.00 -15.67 -13.11
C LEU A 126 -35.03 -15.79 -14.64
N ARG A 127 -35.67 -14.79 -15.27
CA ARG A 127 -35.76 -14.66 -16.72
C ARG A 127 -35.38 -13.26 -17.15
N PHE A 128 -34.70 -13.18 -18.29
CA PHE A 128 -34.00 -11.97 -18.68
C PHE A 128 -34.55 -11.40 -19.98
N PHE A 129 -34.67 -10.09 -20.00
CA PHE A 129 -35.07 -9.31 -21.17
C PHE A 129 -34.14 -8.12 -21.36
N GLU A 130 -34.14 -7.59 -22.58
CA GLU A 130 -33.39 -6.41 -22.94
C GLU A 130 -34.34 -5.23 -23.15
N SER A 131 -34.16 -4.19 -22.35
CA SER A 131 -34.99 -2.99 -22.32
C SER A 131 -34.17 -1.74 -22.66
N THR A 132 -33.15 -1.90 -23.49
CA THR A 132 -32.20 -0.85 -23.92
C THR A 132 -32.95 0.31 -24.58
N ALA A 133 -32.84 1.51 -24.01
CA ALA A 133 -33.55 2.68 -24.53
C ALA A 133 -33.06 3.05 -25.93
N GLY A 134 -33.94 3.05 -26.93
CA GLY A 134 -33.61 3.40 -28.32
C GLY A 134 -33.26 2.21 -29.22
N ALA A 135 -33.00 1.02 -28.65
CA ALA A 135 -32.72 -0.17 -29.44
C ALA A 135 -34.00 -0.70 -30.13
N PRO A 136 -33.93 -1.14 -31.40
CA PRO A 136 -35.06 -1.77 -32.08
C PRO A 136 -35.54 -3.02 -31.34
N GLY A 137 -36.85 -3.12 -31.07
CA GLY A 137 -37.41 -4.29 -30.38
C GLY A 137 -37.17 -4.33 -28.88
N ALA A 138 -36.69 -3.24 -28.26
CA ALA A 138 -36.62 -3.13 -26.80
C ALA A 138 -38.00 -3.32 -26.18
N THR A 139 -38.09 -4.24 -25.23
CA THR A 139 -39.34 -4.62 -24.57
C THR A 139 -39.19 -4.63 -23.06
N PHE A 140 -40.32 -4.54 -22.37
CA PHE A 140 -40.40 -4.95 -20.97
C PHE A 140 -40.60 -6.46 -20.91
N GLY A 141 -40.19 -7.09 -19.81
CA GLY A 141 -40.20 -8.54 -19.66
C GLY A 141 -41.55 -9.22 -19.88
N ALA A 142 -41.49 -10.54 -20.07
CA ALA A 142 -42.60 -11.42 -20.34
C ALA A 142 -42.38 -12.82 -19.75
N TYR A 143 -43.48 -13.55 -19.58
CA TYR A 143 -43.49 -14.95 -19.11
C TYR A 143 -42.85 -15.97 -20.06
N THR A 144 -42.45 -15.54 -21.26
CA THR A 144 -41.79 -16.37 -22.27
C THR A 144 -40.30 -16.06 -22.40
N ASP A 145 -39.79 -15.13 -21.59
CA ASP A 145 -38.39 -14.74 -21.67
C ASP A 145 -37.45 -15.88 -21.30
N PRO A 146 -36.25 -15.90 -21.90
CA PRO A 146 -35.28 -16.96 -21.67
C PRO A 146 -34.70 -16.92 -20.24
N ASP A 147 -34.20 -18.08 -19.80
CA ASP A 147 -33.29 -18.14 -18.66
C ASP A 147 -31.91 -17.56 -19.02
N TRP A 148 -31.04 -17.37 -18.01
CA TRP A 148 -29.73 -16.73 -18.19
C TRP A 148 -28.88 -17.39 -19.28
N ALA A 149 -28.77 -18.73 -19.25
CA ALA A 149 -27.95 -19.47 -20.20
C ALA A 149 -28.44 -19.28 -21.64
N THR A 150 -29.76 -19.34 -21.86
CA THR A 150 -30.34 -19.10 -23.18
C THR A 150 -30.22 -17.63 -23.60
N PHE A 151 -30.39 -16.69 -22.66
CA PHE A 151 -30.33 -15.26 -22.91
C PHE A 151 -28.93 -14.80 -23.36
N ILE A 152 -27.89 -15.24 -22.67
CA ILE A 152 -26.49 -14.86 -22.94
C ILE A 152 -25.91 -15.56 -24.17
N ALA A 153 -26.44 -16.71 -24.56
CA ALA A 153 -26.07 -17.37 -25.81
C ALA A 153 -26.58 -16.63 -27.07
N ALA A 154 -27.54 -15.72 -26.92
CA ALA A 154 -28.10 -14.93 -28.01
C ALA A 154 -27.42 -13.55 -28.16
N ASN A 155 -27.64 -12.93 -29.32
CA ASN A 155 -27.19 -11.56 -29.57
C ASN A 155 -28.14 -10.53 -28.91
N GLY A 156 -27.57 -9.40 -28.53
CA GLY A 156 -28.29 -8.20 -28.10
C GLY A 156 -29.12 -7.60 -29.22
N LEU A 157 -29.97 -6.63 -28.90
CA LEU A 157 -30.82 -5.95 -29.90
C LEU A 157 -30.00 -5.13 -30.91
N SER A 158 -28.78 -4.74 -30.55
CA SER A 158 -27.78 -4.16 -31.44
C SER A 158 -27.18 -5.15 -32.45
N GLY A 159 -27.42 -6.46 -32.26
CA GLY A 159 -26.81 -7.55 -33.02
C GLY A 159 -25.46 -8.03 -32.48
N ALA A 160 -24.89 -7.36 -31.47
CA ALA A 160 -23.64 -7.78 -30.82
C ALA A 160 -23.85 -9.00 -29.91
N ALA A 161 -22.81 -9.82 -29.73
CA ALA A 161 -22.88 -10.98 -28.83
C ALA A 161 -22.90 -10.53 -27.36
N ARG A 162 -23.97 -10.87 -26.62
CA ARG A 162 -24.15 -10.45 -25.22
C ARG A 162 -23.00 -10.91 -24.33
N SER A 163 -22.54 -12.14 -24.49
CA SER A 163 -21.46 -12.72 -23.69
C SER A 163 -20.16 -11.91 -23.69
N SER A 164 -19.90 -11.10 -24.72
CA SER A 164 -18.70 -10.28 -24.84
C SER A 164 -18.81 -8.89 -24.20
N GLN A 165 -20.01 -8.46 -23.81
CA GLN A 165 -20.24 -7.10 -23.34
C GLN A 165 -19.75 -6.94 -21.89
N GLN A 166 -18.93 -5.91 -21.66
CA GLN A 166 -18.46 -5.56 -20.32
C GLN A 166 -19.57 -4.92 -19.50
N ILE A 167 -19.72 -5.38 -18.26
CA ILE A 167 -20.69 -4.82 -17.31
C ILE A 167 -20.14 -3.50 -16.79
N LEU A 168 -20.98 -2.47 -16.78
CA LEU A 168 -20.71 -1.20 -16.11
C LEU A 168 -21.08 -1.32 -14.64
N GLN A 169 -22.32 -1.70 -14.37
CA GLN A 169 -22.87 -1.79 -13.02
C GLN A 169 -24.05 -2.76 -12.97
N ILE A 170 -24.31 -3.24 -11.76
CA ILE A 170 -25.45 -4.07 -11.40
C ILE A 170 -26.30 -3.26 -10.43
N SER A 171 -27.60 -3.18 -10.67
CA SER A 171 -28.51 -2.38 -9.87
C SER A 171 -29.66 -3.23 -9.37
N VAL A 172 -29.98 -3.11 -8.09
CA VAL A 172 -31.24 -3.63 -7.52
C VAL A 172 -32.11 -2.46 -7.12
N GLY A 173 -33.39 -2.50 -7.46
CA GLY A 173 -34.27 -1.38 -7.22
C GLY A 173 -35.75 -1.71 -7.27
N THR A 174 -36.58 -0.67 -7.18
CA THR A 174 -38.03 -0.73 -7.33
C THR A 174 -38.45 -0.07 -8.65
N GLY A 175 -39.40 -0.67 -9.38
CA GLY A 175 -39.84 -0.12 -10.66
C GLY A 175 -40.53 1.24 -10.45
N SER A 176 -40.20 2.27 -11.25
CA SER A 176 -40.76 3.63 -11.06
C SER A 176 -42.29 3.68 -11.06
N ALA A 177 -42.94 2.83 -11.86
CA ALA A 177 -44.39 2.72 -11.92
C ALA A 177 -45.01 1.97 -10.72
N TRP A 178 -44.20 1.21 -9.98
CA TRP A 178 -44.62 0.28 -8.94
C TRP A 178 -44.14 0.67 -7.53
N ALA A 179 -43.26 1.67 -7.44
CA ALA A 179 -42.69 2.12 -6.18
C ALA A 179 -43.74 2.62 -5.18
N ASN A 180 -44.81 3.28 -5.65
CA ASN A 180 -45.79 3.89 -4.74
C ASN A 180 -46.46 2.85 -3.83
N GLY A 181 -46.24 2.96 -2.52
CA GLY A 181 -46.85 2.07 -1.53
C GLY A 181 -46.37 0.63 -1.62
N PHE A 182 -45.23 0.37 -2.27
CA PHE A 182 -44.58 -0.94 -2.21
C PHE A 182 -43.85 -1.08 -0.88
N THR A 183 -44.05 -2.23 -0.23
CA THR A 183 -43.34 -2.62 0.99
C THR A 183 -42.88 -4.06 0.82
N GLY A 184 -41.56 -4.23 0.71
CA GLY A 184 -40.91 -5.52 0.58
C GLY A 184 -39.46 -5.39 1.02
N GLN A 185 -38.89 -6.50 1.49
CA GLN A 185 -37.51 -6.56 1.95
C GLN A 185 -36.60 -7.14 0.86
N LEU A 186 -35.35 -6.70 0.83
CA LEU A 186 -34.29 -7.10 -0.09
C LEU A 186 -33.06 -7.45 0.72
N ASP A 187 -32.41 -8.55 0.35
CA ASP A 187 -31.11 -8.90 0.89
C ASP A 187 -30.32 -9.83 -0.07
N GLY A 188 -29.02 -9.98 0.18
CA GLY A 188 -28.22 -11.12 -0.22
C GLY A 188 -28.00 -11.30 -1.72
N LEU A 189 -27.66 -10.22 -2.43
CA LEU A 189 -27.28 -10.32 -3.84
C LEU A 189 -25.95 -11.07 -3.96
N ARG A 190 -25.97 -12.29 -4.49
CA ARG A 190 -24.81 -13.13 -4.74
C ARG A 190 -24.56 -13.26 -6.24
N ILE A 191 -23.31 -13.12 -6.66
CA ILE A 191 -22.87 -13.29 -8.05
C ILE A 191 -21.64 -14.18 -8.06
N GLU A 192 -21.67 -15.20 -8.92
CA GLU A 192 -20.56 -16.13 -9.12
C GLU A 192 -20.10 -16.09 -10.57
N LEU A 193 -18.79 -16.01 -10.77
CA LEU A 193 -18.16 -16.02 -12.07
C LEU A 193 -17.76 -17.45 -12.47
N THR A 194 -17.56 -17.66 -13.76
CA THR A 194 -17.14 -18.95 -14.34
C THR A 194 -15.75 -19.41 -13.89
N ASP A 195 -14.92 -18.51 -13.37
CA ASP A 195 -13.63 -18.83 -12.74
C ASP A 195 -13.76 -19.27 -11.27
N GLY A 196 -14.97 -19.27 -10.71
CA GLY A 196 -15.26 -19.62 -9.32
C GLY A 196 -15.23 -18.43 -8.35
N SER A 197 -14.90 -17.22 -8.81
CA SER A 197 -14.97 -16.02 -7.98
C SER A 197 -16.40 -15.72 -7.55
N VAL A 198 -16.60 -15.44 -6.27
CA VAL A 198 -17.92 -15.12 -5.71
C VAL A 198 -17.86 -13.75 -5.03
N THR A 199 -18.89 -12.95 -5.26
CA THR A 199 -19.18 -11.76 -4.45
C THR A 199 -20.58 -11.89 -3.87
N THR A 200 -20.76 -11.35 -2.68
CA THR A 200 -22.06 -11.25 -2.02
C THR A 200 -22.21 -9.82 -1.51
N VAL A 201 -23.34 -9.20 -1.80
CA VAL A 201 -23.76 -7.92 -1.26
C VAL A 201 -24.77 -8.18 -0.17
N ASN A 202 -24.33 -7.98 1.07
CA ASN A 202 -25.22 -7.68 2.17
C ASN A 202 -25.63 -6.20 2.01
N PHE A 203 -26.93 -5.91 1.98
CA PHE A 203 -27.39 -4.54 1.71
C PHE A 203 -27.21 -3.64 2.93
N GLU A 204 -27.13 -4.21 4.12
CA GLU A 204 -26.76 -3.56 5.36
C GLU A 204 -25.26 -3.74 5.65
N PRO A 205 -24.65 -2.79 6.39
CA PRO A 205 -23.33 -3.04 6.95
C PRO A 205 -23.43 -4.20 7.94
N ASN A 206 -22.58 -5.23 7.78
CA ASN A 206 -22.40 -6.29 8.79
C ASN A 206 -22.15 -5.62 10.14
N THR A 207 -23.05 -5.79 11.10
CA THR A 207 -22.83 -5.28 12.46
C THR A 207 -22.28 -6.37 13.37
N PRO A 208 -21.28 -6.05 14.22
CA PRO A 208 -20.68 -4.73 14.39
C PRO A 208 -19.61 -4.40 13.34
N ASP A 209 -19.65 -3.18 12.80
CA ASP A 209 -18.51 -2.60 12.08
C ASP A 209 -17.32 -2.46 13.04
N CYS A 210 -16.11 -2.67 12.53
CA CYS A 210 -14.91 -2.40 13.29
C CYS A 210 -14.78 -0.90 13.60
N THR A 211 -14.24 -0.59 14.77
CA THR A 211 -14.02 0.81 15.20
C THR A 211 -12.57 1.02 15.63
N THR A 212 -12.16 0.36 16.70
CA THR A 212 -10.81 0.49 17.28
C THR A 212 -9.88 -0.64 16.86
N VAL A 213 -10.42 -1.82 16.54
CA VAL A 213 -9.67 -2.96 16.01
C VAL A 213 -10.41 -3.49 14.78
N CYS A 214 -9.74 -3.48 13.63
CA CYS A 214 -10.24 -4.04 12.38
C CYS A 214 -9.39 -5.25 11.98
N TYR A 215 -10.01 -6.33 11.53
CA TYR A 215 -9.35 -7.54 11.03
C TYR A 215 -9.38 -7.58 9.50
N VAL A 216 -8.31 -8.09 8.91
CA VAL A 216 -8.15 -8.21 7.45
C VAL A 216 -7.58 -9.57 7.11
N ASP A 217 -8.20 -10.26 6.17
CA ASP A 217 -7.82 -11.58 5.67
C ASP A 217 -7.88 -11.56 4.14
N ASP A 218 -6.91 -12.13 3.43
CA ASP A 218 -6.87 -12.09 1.96
C ASP A 218 -8.03 -12.88 1.31
N SER A 219 -8.65 -13.78 2.07
CA SER A 219 -9.88 -14.50 1.74
C SER A 219 -11.17 -13.79 2.19
N GLY A 220 -11.04 -12.66 2.90
CA GLY A 220 -12.16 -11.86 3.42
C GLY A 220 -12.97 -11.11 2.35
N ASN A 221 -13.86 -10.22 2.81
CA ASN A 221 -14.71 -9.38 1.96
C ASN A 221 -14.77 -7.95 2.51
N ASP A 222 -14.56 -6.92 1.69
CA ASP A 222 -14.62 -5.52 2.14
C ASP A 222 -16.04 -5.02 2.50
N LEU A 223 -17.05 -5.85 2.23
CA LEU A 223 -18.41 -5.66 2.73
C LEU A 223 -18.59 -6.16 4.16
N ASN A 224 -17.63 -6.91 4.71
CA ASN A 224 -17.63 -7.36 6.10
C ASN A 224 -17.47 -6.20 7.08
N GLY A 225 -17.87 -6.42 8.33
CA GLY A 225 -17.76 -5.44 9.41
C GLY A 225 -16.30 -5.25 9.81
N GLY A 226 -15.52 -6.34 9.77
CA GLY A 226 -14.10 -6.34 10.13
C GLY A 226 -13.86 -6.39 11.63
N ALA A 227 -14.91 -6.55 12.46
CA ALA A 227 -14.78 -6.44 13.92
C ALA A 227 -14.18 -7.68 14.58
N THR A 228 -14.16 -8.82 13.88
CA THR A 228 -13.60 -10.08 14.36
C THR A 228 -12.79 -10.77 13.26
N ALA A 229 -11.95 -11.74 13.64
CA ALA A 229 -11.18 -12.54 12.69
C ALA A 229 -12.06 -13.47 11.82
N ASP A 230 -13.29 -13.79 12.26
CA ASP A 230 -14.25 -14.61 11.51
C ASP A 230 -15.11 -13.78 10.53
N ASP A 231 -15.10 -12.44 10.67
CA ASP A 231 -15.73 -11.48 9.77
C ASP A 231 -14.69 -10.43 9.29
N PRO A 232 -13.57 -10.84 8.65
CA PRO A 232 -12.50 -9.94 8.29
C PRO A 232 -12.82 -9.17 7.00
N LEU A 233 -12.32 -7.94 6.92
CA LEU A 233 -12.24 -7.21 5.65
C LEU A 233 -11.28 -7.92 4.69
N LYS A 234 -11.38 -7.64 3.40
CA LYS A 234 -10.48 -8.23 2.39
C LYS A 234 -9.17 -7.47 2.27
N THR A 235 -9.26 -6.14 2.21
CA THR A 235 -8.13 -5.26 1.94
C THR A 235 -7.71 -4.48 3.17
N ILE A 236 -6.41 -4.29 3.31
CA ILE A 236 -5.82 -3.48 4.38
C ILE A 236 -6.28 -2.04 4.23
N GLN A 237 -6.37 -1.53 2.99
CA GLN A 237 -6.87 -0.17 2.76
C GLN A 237 -8.32 0.02 3.22
N ALA A 238 -9.21 -0.96 3.04
CA ALA A 238 -10.58 -0.87 3.57
C ALA A 238 -10.59 -0.75 5.09
N ALA A 239 -9.72 -1.50 5.78
CA ALA A 239 -9.58 -1.40 7.23
C ALA A 239 -8.98 -0.07 7.69
N ILE A 240 -7.98 0.48 6.99
CA ILE A 240 -7.43 1.82 7.26
C ILE A 240 -8.52 2.89 7.12
N ASN A 241 -9.40 2.76 6.12
CA ASN A 241 -10.49 3.69 5.91
C ASN A 241 -11.51 3.63 7.06
N LYS A 242 -11.87 2.43 7.53
CA LYS A 242 -12.85 2.22 8.61
C LYS A 242 -12.31 2.57 10.00
N VAL A 243 -11.11 2.10 10.36
CA VAL A 243 -10.56 2.19 11.71
C VAL A 243 -10.45 3.64 12.20
N GLN A 244 -10.73 3.89 13.46
CA GLN A 244 -10.61 5.22 14.06
C GLN A 244 -9.14 5.62 14.28
N ALA A 245 -8.89 6.92 14.49
CA ALA A 245 -7.59 7.39 14.96
C ALA A 245 -7.19 6.65 16.26
N ASN A 246 -5.90 6.35 16.42
CA ASN A 246 -5.34 5.49 17.46
C ASN A 246 -5.80 4.01 17.43
N GLY A 247 -6.55 3.61 16.41
CA GLY A 247 -6.98 2.22 16.25
C GLY A 247 -5.93 1.32 15.60
N GLN A 248 -6.25 0.03 15.53
CA GLN A 248 -5.38 -1.03 15.05
C GLN A 248 -6.04 -1.81 13.91
N VAL A 249 -5.30 -2.04 12.85
CA VAL A 249 -5.63 -2.98 11.78
C VAL A 249 -4.78 -4.23 11.99
N ARG A 250 -5.42 -5.38 12.16
CA ARG A 250 -4.80 -6.69 12.36
C ARG A 250 -4.85 -7.44 11.04
N VAL A 251 -3.68 -7.67 10.47
CA VAL A 251 -3.51 -8.32 9.17
C VAL A 251 -3.20 -9.79 9.43
N LEU A 252 -4.14 -10.67 9.12
CA LEU A 252 -3.97 -12.12 9.24
C LEU A 252 -2.92 -12.65 8.24
N PRO A 253 -2.43 -13.88 8.40
CA PRO A 253 -1.54 -14.51 7.42
C PRO A 253 -2.18 -14.51 6.02
N GLY A 254 -1.41 -14.14 5.00
CA GLY A 254 -1.95 -14.05 3.64
C GLY A 254 -1.10 -13.23 2.68
N THR A 255 -1.54 -13.15 1.42
CA THR A 255 -0.94 -12.30 0.38
C THR A 255 -1.93 -11.23 -0.05
N TYR A 256 -1.55 -9.97 0.18
CA TYR A 256 -2.40 -8.81 -0.06
C TYR A 256 -1.91 -8.04 -1.28
N SER A 257 -2.84 -7.66 -2.15
CA SER A 257 -2.59 -6.77 -3.29
C SER A 257 -3.40 -5.51 -3.10
N GLU A 258 -2.70 -4.45 -2.68
CA GLU A 258 -3.35 -3.26 -2.15
C GLU A 258 -3.41 -2.14 -3.18
N THR A 259 -4.55 -1.43 -3.20
CA THR A 259 -4.80 -0.27 -4.04
C THR A 259 -5.58 0.78 -3.27
N ALA A 260 -4.96 1.94 -3.04
CA ALA A 260 -5.57 3.13 -2.46
C ALA A 260 -5.86 4.17 -3.54
N ALA A 261 -6.88 3.89 -4.36
CA ALA A 261 -7.27 4.77 -5.47
C ALA A 261 -7.94 6.07 -4.99
N ASN A 262 -7.76 7.14 -5.77
CA ASN A 262 -8.33 8.47 -5.50
C ASN A 262 -7.99 9.02 -4.10
N SER A 263 -6.82 8.65 -3.58
CA SER A 263 -6.28 9.19 -2.33
C SER A 263 -6.01 10.68 -2.50
N MET A 264 -6.39 11.48 -1.50
CA MET A 264 -6.25 12.94 -1.52
C MET A 264 -5.30 13.37 -0.38
N PRO A 265 -3.97 13.27 -0.56
CA PRO A 265 -3.02 13.83 0.39
C PRO A 265 -3.24 15.33 0.59
N THR A 266 -2.90 15.82 1.77
CA THR A 266 -2.95 17.25 2.11
C THR A 266 -1.61 17.95 1.87
N THR A 267 -0.52 17.19 1.82
CA THR A 267 0.86 17.63 1.60
C THR A 267 1.23 17.83 0.13
N ILE A 268 0.45 17.24 -0.79
CA ILE A 268 0.62 17.36 -2.24
C ILE A 268 -0.74 17.48 -2.94
N ALA A 269 -0.79 18.27 -4.01
CA ALA A 269 -2.03 18.55 -4.71
C ALA A 269 -2.37 17.46 -5.73
N GLY A 270 -3.59 16.91 -5.62
CA GLY A 270 -4.19 16.04 -6.63
C GLY A 270 -4.60 14.67 -6.09
N PRO A 271 -5.50 13.97 -6.80
CA PRO A 271 -5.78 12.58 -6.49
C PRO A 271 -4.62 11.71 -6.94
N TYR A 272 -4.24 10.77 -6.09
CA TYR A 272 -3.21 9.78 -6.37
C TYR A 272 -3.72 8.37 -6.11
N GLN A 273 -3.01 7.40 -6.69
CA GLN A 273 -3.15 6.01 -6.36
C GLN A 273 -1.85 5.52 -5.74
N PHE A 274 -1.96 5.07 -4.50
CA PHE A 274 -0.91 4.35 -3.78
C PHE A 274 -1.31 2.88 -3.66
N GLY A 275 -0.45 2.03 -3.10
CA GLY A 275 -0.88 0.74 -2.57
C GLY A 275 -1.65 0.93 -1.27
N LEU A 276 -1.01 1.54 -0.29
CA LEU A 276 -1.62 1.94 0.97
C LEU A 276 -1.48 3.44 1.21
N PHE A 277 -2.54 4.08 1.71
CA PHE A 277 -2.59 5.49 2.05
C PHE A 277 -3.05 5.70 3.49
N PHE A 278 -2.18 6.31 4.29
CA PHE A 278 -2.46 6.69 5.67
C PHE A 278 -2.70 8.20 5.72
N GLY A 279 -3.95 8.61 5.49
CA GLY A 279 -4.33 10.02 5.49
C GLY A 279 -4.21 10.69 6.86
N SER A 280 -3.84 11.97 6.88
CA SER A 280 -3.61 12.79 8.09
C SER A 280 -4.73 12.78 9.14
N ALA A 281 -5.97 12.42 8.75
CA ALA A 281 -7.11 12.30 9.65
C ALA A 281 -7.07 11.08 10.60
N LYS A 282 -6.10 10.17 10.47
CA LYS A 282 -5.99 8.93 11.27
C LYS A 282 -4.70 8.86 12.10
N PRO A 283 -4.36 9.88 12.91
CA PRO A 283 -3.14 9.84 13.70
C PRO A 283 -3.15 8.64 14.67
N GLY A 284 -1.98 8.08 14.97
CA GLY A 284 -1.82 6.98 15.91
C GLY A 284 -2.27 5.61 15.39
N ILE A 285 -2.65 5.51 14.12
CA ILE A 285 -3.06 4.24 13.51
C ILE A 285 -1.92 3.22 13.52
N ARG A 286 -2.25 1.95 13.80
CA ARG A 286 -1.31 0.84 13.81
C ARG A 286 -1.78 -0.23 12.84
N VAL A 287 -0.98 -0.54 11.82
CA VAL A 287 -1.21 -1.70 10.95
C VAL A 287 -0.20 -2.77 11.36
N VAL A 288 -0.70 -3.91 11.83
CA VAL A 288 0.11 -4.94 12.48
C VAL A 288 -0.20 -6.32 11.90
N GLY A 289 0.84 -7.04 11.49
CA GLY A 289 0.75 -8.46 11.16
C GLY A 289 0.53 -9.30 12.41
N VAL A 290 -0.32 -10.31 12.28
CA VAL A 290 -0.59 -11.29 13.34
C VAL A 290 -0.39 -12.72 12.84
N THR A 291 -0.11 -13.63 13.77
CA THR A 291 -0.17 -15.07 13.48
C THR A 291 -1.61 -15.52 13.21
N ALA A 292 -1.81 -16.73 12.69
CA ALA A 292 -3.15 -17.34 12.58
C ALA A 292 -3.92 -17.45 13.93
N ALA A 293 -3.22 -17.42 15.06
CA ALA A 293 -3.81 -17.40 16.40
C ALA A 293 -4.05 -15.96 16.93
N ASP A 294 -4.00 -14.95 16.06
CA ASP A 294 -4.13 -13.53 16.37
C ASP A 294 -3.09 -12.97 17.38
N ALA A 295 -1.94 -13.62 17.53
CA ALA A 295 -0.81 -13.04 18.26
C ALA A 295 -0.03 -12.03 17.39
N LEU A 296 0.37 -10.89 17.96
CA LEU A 296 1.19 -9.90 17.25
C LEU A 296 2.54 -10.50 16.83
N ILE A 297 2.95 -10.24 15.59
CA ILE A 297 4.32 -10.53 15.14
C ILE A 297 5.29 -9.55 15.80
N THR A 298 6.31 -10.09 16.46
CA THR A 298 7.35 -9.33 17.21
C THR A 298 8.77 -9.75 16.83
N ASP A 299 8.91 -10.42 15.69
CA ASP A 299 10.17 -10.84 15.09
C ASP A 299 10.02 -10.69 13.57
N ALA A 300 10.95 -9.98 12.92
CA ALA A 300 10.93 -9.78 11.47
C ALA A 300 10.99 -11.11 10.70
N ASN A 301 11.64 -12.14 11.24
CA ASN A 301 11.73 -13.44 10.58
C ASN A 301 10.43 -14.27 10.71
N ALA A 302 9.42 -13.76 11.42
CA ALA A 302 8.16 -14.44 11.66
C ALA A 302 6.97 -13.78 10.94
N THR A 303 7.22 -12.86 9.99
CA THR A 303 6.17 -12.25 9.16
C THR A 303 5.37 -13.32 8.42
N GLN A 304 4.04 -13.21 8.42
CA GLN A 304 3.13 -14.17 7.77
C GLN A 304 2.20 -13.51 6.74
N ALA A 305 2.23 -12.18 6.66
CA ALA A 305 1.46 -11.40 5.71
C ALA A 305 2.43 -10.68 4.76
N THR A 306 2.26 -10.91 3.45
CA THR A 306 3.01 -10.23 2.40
C THR A 306 2.11 -9.18 1.74
N VAL A 307 2.56 -7.93 1.70
CA VAL A 307 1.79 -6.80 1.18
C VAL A 307 2.44 -6.27 -0.10
N THR A 308 1.82 -6.56 -1.24
CA THR A 308 2.18 -5.99 -2.54
C THR A 308 1.37 -4.73 -2.81
N THR A 309 1.98 -3.75 -3.47
CA THR A 309 1.37 -2.43 -3.68
C THR A 309 1.15 -2.14 -5.16
N ASN A 310 0.07 -1.42 -5.48
CA ASN A 310 -0.27 -1.06 -6.86
C ASN A 310 -0.32 0.47 -7.04
N ALA A 311 0.77 1.15 -6.72
CA ALA A 311 0.87 2.61 -6.83
C ALA A 311 1.11 3.05 -8.28
N THR A 312 0.48 4.16 -8.67
CA THR A 312 0.67 4.80 -9.99
C THR A 312 0.98 6.29 -9.89
N ASN A 313 1.35 6.76 -8.70
CA ASN A 313 1.72 8.15 -8.47
C ASN A 313 2.98 8.55 -9.27
N ASN A 314 3.07 9.82 -9.66
CA ASN A 314 3.96 10.28 -10.73
C ASN A 314 5.15 11.16 -10.25
N PHE A 315 5.42 11.18 -8.94
CA PHE A 315 6.52 11.93 -8.32
C PHE A 315 7.57 10.98 -7.71
N GLY A 316 7.81 9.88 -8.42
CA GLY A 316 8.47 8.68 -7.93
C GLY A 316 7.45 7.78 -7.25
N TYR A 317 7.34 6.54 -7.73
CA TYR A 317 6.36 5.59 -7.20
C TYR A 317 6.53 5.41 -5.70
N SER A 318 5.41 5.54 -4.99
CA SER A 318 5.31 5.44 -3.54
C SER A 318 4.34 4.31 -3.22
N GLY A 319 4.86 3.11 -2.91
CA GLY A 319 4.02 1.93 -2.65
C GLY A 319 3.09 2.19 -1.47
N ILE A 320 3.65 2.62 -0.35
CA ILE A 320 2.92 3.07 0.84
C ILE A 320 3.17 4.57 1.03
N PHE A 321 2.12 5.37 1.26
CA PHE A 321 2.24 6.80 1.54
C PHE A 321 1.64 7.16 2.90
N VAL A 322 2.46 7.76 3.77
CA VAL A 322 2.12 8.04 5.16
C VAL A 322 2.08 9.54 5.46
N GLU A 323 0.88 10.04 5.74
CA GLU A 323 0.60 11.42 6.15
C GLU A 323 -0.01 11.52 7.56
N ALA A 324 -0.40 10.39 8.15
CA ALA A 324 -0.85 10.31 9.53
C ALA A 324 0.33 10.29 10.50
N ALA A 325 0.37 11.25 11.43
CA ALA A 325 1.36 11.27 12.51
C ALA A 325 1.17 10.08 13.46
N ASN A 326 2.25 9.64 14.11
CA ASN A 326 2.26 8.51 15.05
C ASN A 326 1.83 7.17 14.42
N THR A 327 1.98 7.02 13.09
CA THR A 327 1.65 5.77 12.39
C THR A 327 2.64 4.67 12.74
N THR A 328 2.15 3.46 13.00
CA THR A 328 2.98 2.25 13.13
C THR A 328 2.65 1.23 12.05
N ILE A 329 3.68 0.73 11.38
CA ILE A 329 3.63 -0.49 10.57
C ILE A 329 4.49 -1.54 11.29
N GLN A 330 3.92 -2.72 11.53
CA GLN A 330 4.61 -3.77 12.28
C GLN A 330 4.34 -5.17 11.73
N GLY A 331 5.36 -6.03 11.68
CA GLY A 331 5.13 -7.47 11.53
C GLY A 331 4.68 -7.90 10.15
N LEU A 332 4.99 -7.13 9.11
CA LEU A 332 4.61 -7.38 7.72
C LEU A 332 5.83 -7.58 6.84
N GLU A 333 5.73 -8.45 5.83
CA GLU A 333 6.62 -8.41 4.68
C GLU A 333 6.05 -7.40 3.67
N ILE A 334 6.82 -6.38 3.31
CA ILE A 334 6.44 -5.41 2.29
C ILE A 334 7.05 -5.85 0.96
N GLY A 335 6.19 -6.25 0.02
CA GLY A 335 6.55 -6.70 -1.31
C GLY A 335 6.58 -5.58 -2.36
N PRO A 336 6.83 -5.93 -3.63
CA PRO A 336 7.03 -4.97 -4.71
C PRO A 336 5.83 -4.04 -4.96
N ASN A 337 6.13 -2.91 -5.60
CA ASN A 337 5.16 -2.04 -6.24
C ASN A 337 5.04 -2.37 -7.74
N THR A 338 3.83 -2.73 -8.19
CA THR A 338 3.58 -3.26 -9.54
C THR A 338 4.04 -2.35 -10.69
N ALA A 339 3.99 -1.02 -10.53
CA ALA A 339 4.43 -0.08 -11.58
C ALA A 339 5.95 0.15 -11.61
N GLY A 340 6.68 -0.38 -10.63
CA GLY A 340 8.12 -0.18 -10.42
C GLY A 340 8.43 0.38 -9.04
N ASP A 341 9.59 0.00 -8.53
CA ASP A 341 10.01 0.32 -7.17
C ASP A 341 10.88 1.59 -7.15
N ASN A 342 10.60 2.45 -6.18
CA ASN A 342 11.44 3.60 -5.84
C ASN A 342 11.29 3.86 -4.33
N LYS A 343 10.16 4.44 -3.93
CA LYS A 343 9.82 4.65 -2.53
C LYS A 343 8.86 3.55 -2.11
N THR A 344 9.38 2.45 -1.57
CA THR A 344 8.57 1.36 -1.02
C THR A 344 7.59 1.91 0.02
N ILE A 345 8.10 2.77 0.90
CA ILE A 345 7.34 3.53 1.88
C ILE A 345 7.79 4.98 1.78
N GLU A 346 6.87 5.93 1.58
CA GLU A 346 7.14 7.36 1.70
C GLU A 346 6.39 7.92 2.91
N VAL A 347 7.13 8.57 3.80
CA VAL A 347 6.63 9.10 5.07
C VAL A 347 6.84 10.60 5.09
N VAL A 348 5.76 11.35 5.29
CA VAL A 348 5.76 12.82 5.38
C VAL A 348 5.13 13.34 6.68
N ALA A 349 4.99 12.46 7.67
CA ALA A 349 4.37 12.76 8.96
C ALA A 349 5.27 12.40 10.13
N ASP A 350 5.07 13.10 11.25
CA ASP A 350 5.88 12.93 12.45
C ASP A 350 5.66 11.59 13.16
N ASN A 351 6.70 11.14 13.87
CA ASN A 351 6.68 10.00 14.79
C ASN A 351 6.24 8.67 14.13
N PHE A 352 6.64 8.45 12.89
CA PHE A 352 6.41 7.18 12.19
C PHE A 352 7.24 6.05 12.80
N THR A 353 6.66 4.84 12.89
CA THR A 353 7.35 3.62 13.31
C THR A 353 7.21 2.50 12.28
N LEU A 354 8.34 1.91 11.86
CA LEU A 354 8.39 0.63 11.15
C LEU A 354 9.14 -0.38 12.03
N ARG A 355 8.52 -1.52 12.35
CA ARG A 355 9.17 -2.52 13.20
C ARG A 355 8.82 -3.98 12.95
N TYR A 356 9.76 -4.88 13.23
CA TYR A 356 9.56 -6.32 13.05
C TYR A 356 9.07 -6.68 11.65
N SER A 357 9.42 -5.88 10.65
CA SER A 357 8.99 -6.05 9.28
C SER A 357 10.17 -6.47 8.40
N THR A 358 9.84 -7.06 7.26
CA THR A 358 10.77 -7.40 6.18
C THR A 358 10.39 -6.67 4.91
N THR A 359 11.31 -6.61 3.98
CA THR A 359 11.08 -6.09 2.63
C THR A 359 11.50 -7.12 1.60
N ASN A 360 10.80 -7.12 0.47
CA ASN A 360 11.11 -7.95 -0.69
C ASN A 360 10.98 -7.11 -1.97
N VAL A 361 11.73 -6.00 -1.98
CA VAL A 361 11.75 -4.92 -2.95
C VAL A 361 13.20 -4.55 -3.24
N PRO A 362 13.90 -5.29 -4.12
CA PRO A 362 15.30 -4.99 -4.42
C PRO A 362 15.49 -3.57 -4.97
N GLY A 363 16.28 -2.75 -4.26
CA GLY A 363 16.47 -1.34 -4.59
C GLY A 363 15.33 -0.42 -4.16
N GLY A 364 14.40 -0.92 -3.33
CA GLY A 364 13.36 -0.13 -2.68
C GLY A 364 13.93 0.78 -1.59
N SER A 365 13.08 1.65 -1.04
CA SER A 365 13.46 2.59 0.02
C SER A 365 12.33 2.86 1.01
N VAL A 366 12.68 2.87 2.30
CA VAL A 366 11.93 3.55 3.35
C VAL A 366 12.36 5.02 3.34
N TYR A 367 11.53 5.84 2.73
CA TYR A 367 11.82 7.23 2.39
C TYR A 367 11.11 8.18 3.36
N ILE A 368 11.85 8.77 4.29
CA ILE A 368 11.32 9.72 5.27
C ILE A 368 11.67 11.13 4.80
N ASN A 369 10.67 11.93 4.49
CA ASN A 369 10.83 13.27 3.92
C ASN A 369 9.97 14.29 4.65
N ASP A 370 10.40 15.54 4.69
CA ASP A 370 9.57 16.63 5.22
C ASP A 370 9.15 17.56 4.08
N PHE A 371 7.85 17.52 3.76
CA PHE A 371 7.28 18.35 2.68
C PHE A 371 6.95 19.77 3.17
N SER A 372 7.14 20.09 4.44
CA SER A 372 6.93 21.43 4.97
C SER A 372 8.00 22.39 4.43
N THR A 373 7.59 23.64 4.21
CA THR A 373 8.48 24.70 3.74
C THR A 373 9.72 24.88 4.63
N ASN A 374 9.58 24.65 5.94
CA ASN A 374 10.64 24.90 6.91
C ASN A 374 11.38 23.62 7.37
N GLY A 375 10.92 22.43 6.96
CA GLY A 375 11.41 21.17 7.51
C GLY A 375 11.15 21.07 9.01
N ASP A 376 9.91 21.26 9.44
CA ASP A 376 9.50 21.34 10.84
C ASP A 376 8.35 20.40 11.23
N VAL A 377 7.91 19.55 10.31
CA VAL A 377 6.83 18.58 10.54
C VAL A 377 7.39 17.23 10.98
N VAL A 378 8.39 16.68 10.29
CA VAL A 378 8.94 15.35 10.60
C VAL A 378 10.12 15.50 11.55
N GLN A 379 9.84 15.45 12.86
CA GLN A 379 10.81 15.68 13.94
C GLN A 379 11.36 14.37 14.52
N SER A 380 10.57 13.29 14.41
CA SER A 380 10.81 11.99 15.00
C SER A 380 10.42 10.85 14.06
N TYR A 381 11.13 9.72 14.17
CA TYR A 381 10.86 8.48 13.44
C TYR A 381 11.61 7.32 14.07
N HIS A 382 11.09 6.10 13.88
CA HIS A 382 11.57 4.88 14.52
C HIS A 382 11.61 3.72 13.53
N ILE A 383 12.80 3.30 13.11
CA ILE A 383 13.02 2.10 12.28
C ILE A 383 13.71 1.06 13.16
N LEU A 384 12.94 0.07 13.63
CA LEU A 384 13.31 -0.76 14.77
C LEU A 384 13.16 -2.25 14.47
N ASP A 385 14.19 -3.05 14.70
CA ASP A 385 14.06 -4.52 14.71
C ASP A 385 13.51 -5.10 13.39
N ASN A 386 13.83 -4.47 12.25
CA ASN A 386 13.45 -4.94 10.90
C ASN A 386 14.57 -5.75 10.24
N ALA A 387 14.25 -6.51 9.19
CA ALA A 387 15.23 -7.16 8.34
C ALA A 387 15.08 -6.75 6.87
N PHE A 388 16.01 -5.93 6.40
CA PHE A 388 16.13 -5.43 5.03
C PHE A 388 17.19 -6.25 4.29
N THR A 389 16.84 -7.47 3.89
CA THR A 389 17.79 -8.44 3.30
C THR A 389 17.75 -8.51 1.77
N ASP A 390 16.92 -7.67 1.17
CA ASP A 390 16.66 -7.54 -0.26
C ASP A 390 17.41 -6.37 -0.92
N GLY A 391 18.15 -5.59 -0.13
CA GLY A 391 18.81 -4.37 -0.57
C GLY A 391 17.95 -3.10 -0.52
N THR A 392 16.85 -3.11 0.25
CA THR A 392 16.09 -1.91 0.60
C THR A 392 16.93 -0.94 1.43
N SER A 393 16.87 0.35 1.09
CA SER A 393 17.53 1.44 1.82
C SER A 393 16.60 2.18 2.78
N ILE A 394 17.19 3.00 3.66
CA ILE A 394 16.53 4.06 4.42
C ILE A 394 17.05 5.41 3.94
N ASP A 395 16.15 6.26 3.47
CA ASP A 395 16.49 7.59 2.98
C ASP A 395 15.80 8.67 3.81
N ILE A 396 16.60 9.41 4.59
CA ILE A 396 16.16 10.57 5.38
C ILE A 396 16.40 11.81 4.53
N ALA A 397 15.35 12.48 4.09
CA ALA A 397 15.40 13.50 3.07
C ALA A 397 14.82 14.85 3.50
N SER A 398 15.40 15.91 2.91
CA SER A 398 14.86 17.27 2.81
C SER A 398 14.01 17.71 4.00
N GLY A 399 14.64 18.01 5.14
CA GLY A 399 13.95 18.58 6.31
C GLY A 399 13.62 17.56 7.39
N ALA A 400 13.64 16.25 7.11
CA ALA A 400 13.42 15.25 8.13
C ALA A 400 14.47 15.36 9.26
N GLY A 401 14.00 15.55 10.49
CA GLY A 401 14.83 15.79 11.67
C GLY A 401 15.58 17.13 11.67
N ASN A 402 15.24 18.07 10.80
CA ASN A 402 15.81 19.41 10.83
C ASN A 402 15.48 20.15 12.13
N THR A 403 14.31 19.85 12.69
CA THR A 403 13.93 20.20 14.06
C THR A 403 13.70 18.94 14.91
N GLY A 404 13.50 19.12 16.21
CA GLY A 404 13.31 18.02 17.17
C GLY A 404 14.60 17.40 17.72
N PRO A 405 14.53 16.71 18.87
CA PRO A 405 15.69 16.10 19.50
C PRO A 405 16.17 14.86 18.76
N VAL A 406 17.48 14.59 18.78
CA VAL A 406 18.07 13.36 18.22
C VAL A 406 17.51 12.10 18.89
N SER A 407 17.13 12.19 20.16
CA SER A 407 16.53 11.07 20.91
C SER A 407 15.16 10.63 20.39
N GLY A 408 14.50 11.41 19.52
CA GLY A 408 13.27 11.03 18.85
C GLY A 408 13.49 10.37 17.48
N ARG A 409 14.73 10.16 17.06
CA ARG A 409 15.09 9.64 15.73
C ARG A 409 15.94 8.40 15.89
N GLU A 410 15.38 7.25 15.61
CA GLU A 410 15.95 5.96 15.98
C GLU A 410 16.00 5.02 14.78
N ILE A 411 17.18 4.48 14.51
CA ILE A 411 17.39 3.36 13.57
C ILE A 411 18.13 2.28 14.34
N LEU A 412 17.41 1.36 14.96
CA LEU A 412 17.96 0.46 15.96
C LEU A 412 17.66 -1.00 15.66
N ARG A 413 18.66 -1.87 15.91
CA ARG A 413 18.50 -3.34 15.88
C ARG A 413 17.97 -3.90 14.55
N ASN A 414 18.20 -3.20 13.45
CA ASN A 414 17.83 -3.71 12.12
C ASN A 414 18.96 -4.57 11.55
N GLU A 415 18.57 -5.51 10.69
CA GLU A 415 19.48 -6.26 9.82
C GLU A 415 19.42 -5.68 8.41
N PHE A 416 20.59 -5.36 7.85
CA PHE A 416 20.74 -4.89 6.48
C PHE A 416 21.66 -5.83 5.71
N ASP A 417 21.18 -6.28 4.55
CA ASP A 417 21.97 -6.95 3.52
C ASP A 417 21.67 -6.27 2.18
N LEU A 418 22.67 -5.58 1.62
CA LEU A 418 22.53 -4.91 0.32
C LEU A 418 22.65 -5.85 -0.88
N GLY A 419 22.91 -7.14 -0.70
CA GLY A 419 23.02 -8.09 -1.79
C GLY A 419 24.13 -7.77 -2.80
N GLY A 420 25.15 -6.99 -2.41
CA GLY A 420 26.23 -6.53 -3.28
C GLY A 420 25.92 -5.27 -4.08
N ASN A 421 24.80 -4.59 -3.82
CA ASN A 421 24.43 -3.35 -4.48
C ASN A 421 25.42 -2.20 -4.19
N ASP A 422 25.47 -1.22 -5.10
CA ASP A 422 26.43 -0.11 -5.05
C ASP A 422 25.87 1.18 -4.41
N TRP A 423 24.60 1.18 -4.01
CA TRP A 423 23.96 2.24 -3.25
C TRP A 423 24.12 2.08 -1.73
N ASN A 424 23.42 2.92 -0.96
CA ASN A 424 23.59 3.06 0.48
C ASN A 424 22.50 2.37 1.31
N GLU A 425 22.82 1.81 2.47
CA GLU A 425 21.81 1.30 3.42
C GLU A 425 21.07 2.45 4.11
N ILE A 426 21.78 3.45 4.63
CA ILE A 426 21.18 4.62 5.28
C ILE A 426 21.75 5.88 4.66
N SER A 427 20.91 6.77 4.13
CA SER A 427 21.34 8.07 3.60
C SER A 427 20.57 9.23 4.16
N PHE A 428 21.32 10.18 4.70
CA PHE A 428 20.87 11.51 5.09
C PHE A 428 21.11 12.46 3.90
N ASN A 429 20.03 13.08 3.44
CA ASN A 429 19.93 13.75 2.16
C ASN A 429 19.40 15.19 2.34
N GLY A 430 20.32 16.12 2.63
CA GLY A 430 19.98 17.52 2.85
C GLY A 430 20.05 18.41 1.62
N ALA A 431 19.71 19.69 1.81
CA ALA A 431 19.77 20.73 0.78
C ALA A 431 21.13 20.79 0.07
N GLY A 432 21.14 21.05 -1.24
CA GLY A 432 22.38 21.09 -2.03
C GLY A 432 23.05 19.73 -2.30
N GLY A 433 22.55 18.62 -1.73
CA GLY A 433 23.00 17.27 -2.06
C GLY A 433 22.56 16.84 -3.46
N VAL A 434 21.30 17.10 -3.81
CA VAL A 434 20.72 17.04 -5.17
C VAL A 434 19.69 18.18 -5.33
N PRO A 435 19.34 18.59 -6.56
CA PRO A 435 18.62 19.85 -6.79
C PRO A 435 17.23 19.99 -6.15
N TRP A 436 16.56 18.89 -5.81
CA TRP A 436 15.20 18.89 -5.27
C TRP A 436 15.12 18.75 -3.74
N PHE A 437 16.25 18.63 -3.04
CA PHE A 437 16.28 18.74 -1.57
C PHE A 437 16.45 20.19 -1.17
N VAL A 438 15.55 20.68 -0.33
CA VAL A 438 15.41 22.11 -0.05
C VAL A 438 15.74 22.48 1.40
N ASN A 439 15.67 21.52 2.32
CA ASN A 439 15.95 21.74 3.74
C ASN A 439 17.13 20.89 4.23
N PRO A 440 17.86 21.35 5.28
CA PRO A 440 18.85 20.53 5.96
C PRO A 440 18.20 19.28 6.57
N VAL A 441 18.99 18.26 6.88
CA VAL A 441 18.54 17.06 7.63
C VAL A 441 19.30 16.94 8.93
N GLY A 442 18.69 16.35 9.95
CA GLY A 442 19.38 16.09 11.22
C GLY A 442 19.75 14.63 11.42
N GLY A 443 20.67 14.39 12.35
CA GLY A 443 21.17 13.05 12.69
C GLY A 443 20.16 12.18 13.44
N ALA A 444 20.50 10.91 13.65
CA ALA A 444 19.67 9.95 14.36
C ALA A 444 20.53 9.08 15.29
N ALA A 445 19.91 8.43 16.27
CA ALA A 445 20.54 7.34 17.00
C ALA A 445 20.55 6.07 16.12
N ILE A 446 21.75 5.64 15.69
CA ILE A 446 21.94 4.44 14.88
C ILE A 446 22.76 3.44 15.67
N LYS A 447 22.12 2.41 16.24
CA LYS A 447 22.77 1.46 17.16
C LYS A 447 22.23 0.05 17.03
N SER A 448 23.11 -0.91 17.31
CA SER A 448 22.84 -2.34 17.35
C SER A 448 22.32 -2.91 16.03
N ASN A 449 22.51 -2.21 14.92
CA ASN A 449 22.20 -2.73 13.59
C ASN A 449 23.33 -3.65 13.11
N SER A 450 23.00 -4.56 12.21
CA SER A 450 23.97 -5.35 11.47
C SER A 450 23.92 -4.97 9.99
N PHE A 451 25.09 -4.80 9.39
CA PHE A 451 25.26 -4.37 8.02
C PHE A 451 26.14 -5.36 7.27
N SER A 452 25.70 -5.79 6.10
CA SER A 452 26.40 -6.79 5.30
C SER A 452 26.26 -6.56 3.80
N ASN A 453 27.24 -7.03 3.03
CA ASN A 453 27.24 -7.06 1.57
C ASN A 453 26.96 -5.69 0.89
N GLY A 454 27.20 -4.60 1.59
CA GLY A 454 27.12 -3.25 1.05
C GLY A 454 28.47 -2.72 0.59
N VAL A 455 28.43 -1.65 -0.21
CA VAL A 455 29.61 -0.81 -0.49
C VAL A 455 29.57 0.51 0.30
N GLN A 456 28.40 0.91 0.82
CA GLN A 456 28.20 2.17 1.55
C GLN A 456 27.09 2.07 2.63
N TYR A 457 27.45 1.74 3.87
CA TYR A 457 26.47 1.60 4.96
C TYR A 457 25.72 2.88 5.33
N ILE A 458 26.44 3.92 5.78
CA ILE A 458 25.81 5.14 6.28
C ILE A 458 26.44 6.33 5.56
N ARG A 459 25.60 7.19 4.98
CA ARG A 459 26.00 8.40 4.27
C ARG A 459 25.24 9.62 4.77
N ALA A 460 25.92 10.76 4.86
CA ALA A 460 25.29 12.08 4.85
C ALA A 460 25.77 12.88 3.64
N ARG A 461 24.88 13.61 2.97
CA ARG A 461 25.19 14.51 1.85
C ARG A 461 24.31 15.75 1.86
N GLY A 462 24.78 16.83 1.23
CA GLY A 462 24.13 18.13 1.27
C GLY A 462 24.30 18.81 2.64
N ASP A 463 23.38 19.70 2.98
CA ASP A 463 23.34 20.41 4.26
C ASP A 463 22.74 19.51 5.35
N TYR A 464 23.49 19.29 6.42
CA TYR A 464 23.01 18.51 7.56
C TYR A 464 23.56 19.06 8.88
N HIS A 465 22.85 18.79 9.97
CA HIS A 465 23.24 19.23 11.30
C HIS A 465 24.39 18.37 11.85
N ASP A 466 25.62 18.59 11.40
CA ASP A 466 26.80 17.76 11.71
C ASP A 466 26.97 17.44 13.21
N ALA A 467 26.68 18.41 14.10
CA ALA A 467 26.75 18.21 15.54
C ALA A 467 25.77 17.16 16.11
N GLN A 468 24.77 16.74 15.33
CA GLN A 468 23.80 15.70 15.69
C GLN A 468 24.23 14.29 15.26
N PHE A 469 25.32 14.16 14.48
CA PHE A 469 25.82 12.90 13.97
C PHE A 469 26.87 12.31 14.90
N ASP A 470 26.48 11.30 15.68
CA ASP A 470 27.39 10.55 16.53
C ASP A 470 28.12 9.47 15.71
N TRP A 471 29.02 9.91 14.82
CA TRP A 471 29.82 9.02 13.96
C TRP A 471 30.57 7.95 14.76
N ALA A 472 30.93 8.27 16.00
CA ALA A 472 31.57 7.37 16.93
C ALA A 472 30.66 6.21 17.31
N SER A 473 29.42 6.51 17.70
CA SER A 473 28.41 5.52 17.98
C SER A 473 28.04 4.72 16.74
N PHE A 474 27.88 5.38 15.58
CA PHE A 474 27.54 4.69 14.33
C PHE A 474 28.56 3.59 14.04
N TRP A 475 29.84 3.88 14.22
CA TRP A 475 30.88 2.86 14.05
C TRP A 475 30.91 1.80 15.16
N ASN A 476 30.87 2.21 16.43
CA ASN A 476 31.18 1.31 17.54
C ASN A 476 29.98 0.49 18.04
N ASP A 477 28.77 0.98 17.82
CA ASP A 477 27.55 0.40 18.37
C ASP A 477 26.82 -0.46 17.34
N ASN A 478 27.33 -0.58 16.10
CA ASN A 478 26.78 -1.41 15.03
C ASN A 478 27.80 -2.47 14.58
N THR A 479 27.33 -3.50 13.87
CA THR A 479 28.17 -4.56 13.31
C THR A 479 28.25 -4.41 11.80
N TYR A 480 29.44 -4.57 11.23
CA TYR A 480 29.71 -4.45 9.80
C TYR A 480 30.52 -5.67 9.33
N ASP A 481 30.15 -6.28 8.21
CA ASP A 481 30.95 -7.36 7.57
C ASP A 481 32.28 -6.82 7.02
N LYS A 482 32.30 -5.56 6.58
CA LYS A 482 33.47 -4.82 6.07
C LYS A 482 33.38 -3.38 6.56
N ALA A 483 34.49 -2.73 6.91
CA ALA A 483 34.41 -1.36 7.39
C ALA A 483 35.69 -0.55 7.12
N ALA A 484 35.56 0.64 6.52
CA ALA A 484 36.64 1.61 6.32
C ALA A 484 36.10 3.06 6.38
N ILE A 485 36.94 4.01 6.82
CA ILE A 485 36.59 5.43 6.92
C ILE A 485 37.29 6.28 5.84
N ALA A 486 36.53 7.03 5.06
CA ALA A 486 37.04 7.91 4.00
C ALA A 486 36.49 9.33 4.18
N LEU A 487 37.39 10.32 4.23
CA LEU A 487 37.08 11.73 4.40
C LEU A 487 37.51 12.50 3.13
N CYS A 488 36.57 12.93 2.31
CA CYS A 488 36.85 13.78 1.13
C CYS A 488 36.50 15.26 1.39
N SER A 489 37.45 16.18 1.15
CA SER A 489 37.19 17.63 1.14
C SER A 489 37.03 18.16 -0.29
N SER A 490 36.19 19.18 -0.47
CA SER A 490 35.94 19.85 -1.76
C SER A 490 37.14 20.67 -2.29
N LYS A 491 38.29 20.62 -1.62
CA LYS A 491 39.56 21.19 -2.09
C LYS A 491 40.68 20.15 -1.96
N ALA A 492 40.82 19.35 -3.01
CA ALA A 492 42.05 18.66 -3.42
C ALA A 492 42.71 17.68 -2.42
N LYS A 493 42.05 17.26 -1.34
CA LYS A 493 42.60 16.24 -0.44
C LYS A 493 41.54 15.23 0.01
N MET A 494 41.84 13.96 -0.24
CA MET A 494 41.16 12.82 0.38
C MET A 494 42.04 12.30 1.51
N ALA A 495 41.48 12.10 2.70
CA ALA A 495 42.12 11.34 3.76
C ALA A 495 41.38 9.99 3.88
N LEU A 496 42.09 8.91 3.54
CA LEU A 496 41.63 7.54 3.76
C LEU A 496 42.20 7.07 5.09
N VAL A 497 41.35 6.82 6.08
CA VAL A 497 41.75 6.29 7.38
C VAL A 497 41.30 4.84 7.45
N PHE A 498 42.25 3.93 7.23
CA PHE A 498 42.01 2.51 7.44
C PHE A 498 42.04 2.22 8.94
N GLY A 499 40.90 1.77 9.46
CA GLY A 499 40.79 1.32 10.84
C GLY A 499 41.41 -0.08 11.01
N PRO A 500 42.12 -0.37 12.12
CA PRO A 500 42.70 -1.68 12.38
C PRO A 500 41.69 -2.84 12.47
N SER A 501 40.38 -2.59 12.59
CA SER A 501 39.35 -3.65 12.53
C SER A 501 39.13 -4.22 11.12
N ALA A 502 39.78 -3.67 10.08
CA ALA A 502 39.92 -4.33 8.78
C ALA A 502 40.97 -5.47 8.79
N LEU A 503 41.71 -5.66 9.88
CA LEU A 503 42.76 -6.68 10.04
C LEU A 503 42.71 -7.34 11.44
N GLU A 504 41.57 -7.94 11.80
CA GLU A 504 41.40 -8.83 12.97
C GLU A 504 41.13 -8.14 14.33
N THR A 505 39.86 -8.16 14.75
CA THR A 505 39.43 -8.18 16.16
C THR A 505 40.00 -7.14 17.16
N GLY A 506 39.22 -6.08 17.41
CA GLY A 506 38.94 -5.62 18.79
C GLY A 506 39.57 -4.30 19.31
N LYS A 507 38.77 -3.21 19.24
CA LYS A 507 38.74 -1.99 20.10
C LYS A 507 39.99 -1.06 20.08
N LYS A 508 39.97 0.28 20.07
CA LYS A 508 39.10 1.48 19.87
C LYS A 508 40.14 2.61 19.49
N VAL A 509 39.86 3.83 18.99
CA VAL A 509 39.18 4.98 19.62
C VAL A 509 38.97 6.12 18.58
N VAL A 510 37.93 6.95 18.83
CA VAL A 510 37.36 8.11 18.11
C VAL A 510 37.97 9.47 18.46
N ALA A 511 37.97 10.43 17.54
CA ALA A 511 38.51 11.79 17.65
C ALA A 511 37.74 12.71 18.63
N GLY A 512 38.46 13.52 19.43
CA GLY A 512 37.91 14.74 20.04
C GLY A 512 37.44 14.70 21.49
N THR A 513 37.52 13.56 22.17
CA THR A 513 37.42 13.47 23.64
C THR A 513 38.80 13.21 24.26
N ALA A 514 38.99 13.50 25.55
CA ALA A 514 40.23 13.14 26.23
C ALA A 514 40.49 11.63 26.08
N GLY A 515 41.60 11.26 25.41
CA GLY A 515 41.92 9.88 25.04
C GLY A 515 41.48 9.46 23.62
N GLY A 516 41.05 10.41 22.77
CA GLY A 516 40.54 10.19 21.42
C GLY A 516 41.56 10.23 20.25
N LEU A 517 41.11 10.01 19.00
CA LEU A 517 41.90 10.10 17.74
C LEU A 517 42.66 11.44 17.61
N ASN A 518 42.14 12.54 18.16
CA ASN A 518 42.82 13.87 18.20
C ASN A 518 44.06 13.90 19.14
N ASP A 519 44.15 12.98 20.09
CA ASP A 519 45.29 12.82 21.02
C ASP A 519 46.30 11.77 20.53
N ALA A 520 45.98 11.01 19.47
CA ALA A 520 46.91 10.06 18.85
C ALA A 520 48.02 10.80 18.09
N ALA A 521 49.28 10.55 18.46
CA ALA A 521 50.45 11.25 17.90
C ALA A 521 50.48 11.27 16.36
N ASN A 522 50.01 10.19 15.72
CA ASN A 522 49.98 10.02 14.27
C ASN A 522 48.90 10.86 13.58
N TYR A 523 47.71 10.99 14.18
CA TYR A 523 46.65 11.86 13.67
C TYR A 523 47.00 13.33 13.85
N LYS A 524 47.64 13.69 14.97
CA LYS A 524 48.13 15.05 15.26
C LYS A 524 49.20 15.49 14.26
N ALA A 525 50.07 14.57 13.83
CA ALA A 525 51.07 14.81 12.79
C ALA A 525 50.47 14.94 11.37
N ALA A 526 49.39 14.21 11.07
CA ALA A 526 48.71 14.25 9.78
C ALA A 526 47.82 15.50 9.62
N THR A 527 47.05 15.87 10.64
CA THR A 527 46.17 17.06 10.63
C THR A 527 46.95 18.37 10.68
N ALA A 528 48.12 18.42 11.33
CA ALA A 528 49.02 19.57 11.28
C ALA A 528 49.50 19.93 9.85
N LYS A 529 49.37 19.01 8.88
CA LYS A 529 49.74 19.20 7.47
C LYS A 529 48.55 19.55 6.56
N ILE A 530 47.32 19.61 7.09
CA ILE A 530 46.09 19.81 6.32
C ILE A 530 45.33 21.00 6.92
N GLN A 531 45.52 22.19 6.34
CA GLN A 531 44.71 23.38 6.65
C GLN A 531 43.39 23.32 5.87
N ASP A 532 42.28 23.64 6.53
CA ASP A 532 40.91 23.83 6.01
C ASP A 532 40.18 22.60 5.41
N ALA A 533 39.58 21.76 6.26
CA ALA A 533 38.62 20.73 5.84
C ALA A 533 37.22 21.04 6.40
N SER A 534 36.19 21.07 5.53
CA SER A 534 34.82 21.46 5.91
C SER A 534 33.70 20.50 5.46
N TRP A 535 34.00 19.36 4.82
CA TRP A 535 33.00 18.37 4.40
C TRP A 535 33.59 16.95 4.36
N GLN A 536 32.73 15.92 4.45
CA GLN A 536 33.12 14.50 4.46
C GLN A 536 32.31 13.70 3.42
N MET A 537 32.99 12.95 2.54
CA MET A 537 32.41 12.00 1.58
C MET A 537 33.30 10.75 1.51
N TYR A 538 32.71 9.57 1.23
CA TYR A 538 33.41 8.29 1.21
C TYR A 538 33.52 7.70 -0.20
N LEU A 539 34.66 7.05 -0.48
CA LEU A 539 34.98 6.40 -1.75
C LEU A 539 35.20 4.90 -1.56
N ASN A 540 34.85 4.13 -2.60
CA ASN A 540 34.94 2.68 -2.70
C ASN A 540 36.40 2.19 -2.55
N PRO A 541 36.74 1.48 -1.45
CA PRO A 541 38.08 0.94 -1.23
C PRO A 541 38.48 -0.11 -2.26
N GLY A 542 37.53 -0.88 -2.82
CA GLY A 542 37.77 -1.89 -3.85
C GLY A 542 38.13 -1.28 -5.20
N ALA A 543 37.45 -0.21 -5.62
CA ALA A 543 37.79 0.54 -6.84
C ALA A 543 39.10 1.31 -6.66
N ALA A 544 39.32 1.90 -5.48
CA ALA A 544 40.59 2.53 -5.13
C ALA A 544 41.73 1.50 -5.15
N MET A 545 41.57 0.34 -4.51
CA MET A 545 42.56 -0.76 -4.50
C MET A 545 42.80 -1.38 -5.88
N ALA A 546 41.78 -1.48 -6.72
CA ALA A 546 41.92 -1.97 -8.09
C ALA A 546 42.72 -0.98 -8.95
N ALA A 547 42.40 0.31 -8.88
CA ALA A 547 43.19 1.37 -9.52
C ALA A 547 44.63 1.42 -8.96
N PHE A 548 44.78 1.17 -7.66
CA PHE A 548 46.07 1.12 -6.98
C PHE A 548 46.93 -0.08 -7.41
N LYS A 549 46.34 -1.28 -7.53
CA LYS A 549 47.01 -2.49 -8.02
C LYS A 549 47.40 -2.38 -9.50
N VAL A 550 46.60 -1.68 -10.30
CA VAL A 550 46.92 -1.41 -11.71
C VAL A 550 48.09 -0.42 -11.83
N ALA A 551 48.14 0.59 -10.95
CA ALA A 551 49.21 1.58 -10.93
C ALA A 551 50.52 1.06 -10.28
N PHE A 552 50.41 0.11 -9.34
CA PHE A 552 51.53 -0.44 -8.55
C PHE A 552 51.40 -1.98 -8.43
N PRO A 553 51.81 -2.73 -9.47
CA PRO A 553 51.57 -4.19 -9.57
C PRO A 553 52.43 -5.04 -8.61
N GLU A 554 53.52 -4.49 -8.08
CA GLU A 554 54.36 -5.14 -7.07
C GLU A 554 54.45 -4.25 -5.83
N ILE A 555 53.59 -4.49 -4.84
CA ILE A 555 53.72 -3.90 -3.51
C ILE A 555 54.23 -5.01 -2.56
N PRO A 556 55.39 -4.85 -1.91
CA PRO A 556 55.80 -5.73 -0.82
C PRO A 556 54.81 -5.58 0.34
N ALA A 557 54.58 -6.65 1.10
CA ALA A 557 53.67 -6.66 2.25
C ALA A 557 53.79 -5.36 3.09
N LEU A 558 52.70 -4.59 3.14
CA LEU A 558 52.67 -3.31 3.87
C LEU A 558 52.79 -3.59 5.38
N PRO A 559 53.53 -2.76 6.13
CA PRO A 559 53.72 -2.98 7.56
C PRO A 559 52.39 -2.84 8.31
N THR A 560 52.05 -3.85 9.11
CA THR A 560 50.80 -3.96 9.89
C THR A 560 50.68 -2.94 11.04
N THR A 561 51.68 -2.07 11.20
CA THR A 561 51.83 -1.19 12.36
C THR A 561 51.78 0.30 12.03
N ALA A 562 51.55 0.69 10.76
CA ALA A 562 51.51 2.10 10.37
C ALA A 562 50.45 2.40 9.30
N ALA A 563 49.85 3.59 9.38
CA ALA A 563 48.91 4.07 8.37
C ALA A 563 49.67 4.47 7.09
N ALA A 564 49.23 3.96 5.94
CA ALA A 564 49.70 4.42 4.64
C ALA A 564 48.94 5.69 4.23
N ILE A 565 49.67 6.72 3.79
CA ILE A 565 49.06 7.99 3.35
C ILE A 565 49.11 8.04 1.82
N VAL A 566 47.94 8.07 1.19
CA VAL A 566 47.83 8.33 -0.26
C VAL A 566 47.48 9.81 -0.46
N SER A 567 48.39 10.56 -1.06
CA SER A 567 48.18 11.95 -1.45
C SER A 567 48.07 12.04 -2.97
N CYS A 568 46.90 12.41 -3.49
CA CYS A 568 46.74 12.63 -4.93
C CYS A 568 46.66 14.13 -5.23
N GLN A 569 47.52 14.61 -6.12
CA GLN A 569 47.46 15.97 -6.67
C GLN A 569 46.85 15.93 -8.07
N ASN A 570 45.88 16.81 -8.29
CA ASN A 570 45.26 16.99 -9.59
C ASN A 570 45.98 18.12 -10.34
N HIS A 571 46.80 17.77 -11.33
CA HIS A 571 47.30 18.74 -12.30
C HIS A 571 46.42 18.67 -13.55
N VAL A 572 46.28 19.80 -14.25
CA VAL A 572 45.28 20.05 -15.32
C VAL A 572 45.21 18.98 -16.42
N ARG A 573 46.20 18.06 -16.53
CA ARG A 573 46.16 16.91 -17.46
C ARG A 573 46.77 15.59 -16.93
N SER A 574 46.98 15.42 -15.62
CA SER A 574 47.42 14.14 -15.04
C SER A 574 47.16 14.06 -13.54
N VAL A 575 46.75 12.88 -13.06
CA VAL A 575 46.67 12.57 -11.62
C VAL A 575 48.01 11.98 -11.18
N GLY A 576 48.74 12.71 -10.34
CA GLY A 576 49.91 12.17 -9.65
C GLY A 576 49.50 11.76 -8.24
N CYS A 577 49.50 10.46 -7.95
CA CYS A 577 49.31 9.96 -6.59
C CYS A 577 50.68 9.59 -6.01
N ALA A 578 51.00 10.16 -4.85
CA ALA A 578 52.13 9.78 -4.02
C ALA A 578 51.59 8.90 -2.88
N LEU A 579 52.15 7.70 -2.76
CA LEU A 579 51.97 6.83 -1.62
C LEU A 579 53.17 7.04 -0.70
N GLU A 580 52.96 7.67 0.45
CA GLU A 580 53.93 7.63 1.53
C GLU A 580 53.61 6.42 2.40
N VAL A 581 54.38 5.35 2.20
CA VAL A 581 54.53 4.26 3.17
C VAL A 581 55.77 4.58 4.00
N PRO A 582 55.72 4.54 5.35
CA PRO A 582 56.90 4.69 6.18
C PRO A 582 58.00 3.67 5.87
#